data_AF-A0A7C7UWZ8-F1
#
_entry.id   AF-A0A7C7UWZ8-F1
#
_cell.length_a   1.000
_cell.length_b   1.000
_cell.length_c   1.000
_cell.angle_alpha   90.00
_cell.angle_beta   90.00
_cell.angle_gamma   90.00
#
_symmetry.space_group_name_H-M   'P 1'
#
loop_
_entity.id
_entity.type
_entity.pdbx_description
1 polymer ?
#
loop_
_entity_poly.entity_id
_entity_poly.type
_entity_poly.pdbx_seq_one_letter_code
_entity_poly.pdbx_strand_id
1 'polypeptide(L)'
;MTSTAQQMRAWRGPALLTYGFRPFFLGATLWAAIAMGLWAPMLSGHITLPTAFDPVSWHAHEFLFGYLSAVVAGFLLTAVPNWTGRLPIVGWPLGCLFGLWVAGRVAVSFSANLPPMAVAAIDLAFPVALAAAITREIVAGKNWRNLLVLGMLVALTAGNAVFHWEAARGDYAAQGYGLRIGLSAGLMMIAVIGGRVIPSFTRNWLAKRNAPKLPTPPMQRFDKVALLVLLVAFITWIALPSASITAVALALAGVLHLIRLLRWAGWQTVSEPLVSVMHGAYLLLPLGALALAAEIAVPGLSGLGAVQHLWMGGAIGLMTLAIMTRATLGHTGQALEAGWGTGLIYVAILAATLLRVSAGIWVMAASPLYLLSAAFWIAGFCGFAILYGPLLLRAQPAKKV
;
A
#
# COMPACT_ATOMS: atom_id res chain seq x y z
N MET A 1 16.81 10.68 -29.64
CA MET A 1 16.31 9.99 -28.42
C MET A 1 14.94 9.42 -28.75
N THR A 2 14.72 8.12 -28.55
CA THR A 2 13.41 7.48 -28.82
C THR A 2 12.39 7.86 -27.75
N SER A 3 11.15 8.18 -28.14
CA SER A 3 10.07 8.46 -27.19
C SER A 3 9.62 7.19 -26.42
N THR A 4 8.88 7.38 -25.34
CA THR A 4 8.30 6.29 -24.53
C THR A 4 7.46 5.35 -25.40
N ALA A 5 6.65 5.95 -26.27
CA ALA A 5 5.85 5.21 -27.23
C ALA A 5 6.72 4.42 -28.21
N GLN A 6 7.87 4.95 -28.62
CA GLN A 6 8.81 4.24 -29.50
C GLN A 6 9.50 3.07 -28.79
N GLN A 7 9.93 3.21 -27.52
CA GLN A 7 10.53 2.10 -26.76
C GLN A 7 9.51 1.00 -26.44
N MET A 8 8.29 1.37 -26.05
CA MET A 8 7.20 0.41 -25.83
C MET A 8 6.80 -0.31 -27.13
N ARG A 9 6.79 0.40 -28.27
CA ARG A 9 6.53 -0.20 -29.60
C ARG A 9 7.71 -1.04 -30.10
N ALA A 10 8.94 -0.72 -29.71
CA ALA A 10 10.14 -1.47 -30.07
C ALA A 10 10.28 -2.76 -29.26
N TRP A 11 9.73 -2.80 -28.04
CA TRP A 11 9.70 -4.01 -27.23
C TRP A 11 8.79 -5.08 -27.86
N ARG A 12 9.39 -6.21 -28.24
CA ARG A 12 8.69 -7.39 -28.81
C ARG A 12 8.50 -8.54 -27.81
N GLY A 13 8.93 -8.38 -26.56
CA GLY A 13 8.78 -9.40 -25.52
C GLY A 13 7.41 -9.38 -24.83
N PRO A 14 7.26 -10.07 -23.69
CA PRO A 14 5.98 -10.17 -22.99
C PRO A 14 5.37 -8.80 -22.66
N ALA A 15 4.05 -8.67 -22.84
CA ALA A 15 3.33 -7.44 -22.55
C ALA A 15 3.44 -7.04 -21.06
N LEU A 16 3.65 -8.01 -20.18
CA LEU A 16 3.91 -7.79 -18.76
C LEU A 16 5.08 -6.84 -18.52
N LEU A 17 6.12 -6.83 -19.38
CA LEU A 17 7.30 -5.98 -19.22
C LEU A 17 7.21 -4.64 -19.97
N THR A 18 6.03 -4.27 -20.48
CA THR A 18 5.86 -3.01 -21.22
C THR A 18 5.72 -1.79 -20.34
N TYR A 19 5.38 -1.96 -19.05
CA TYR A 19 5.16 -0.84 -18.13
C TYR A 19 5.21 -1.29 -16.67
N GLY A 20 5.72 -0.43 -15.79
CA GLY A 20 6.01 -0.75 -14.39
C GLY A 20 4.83 -1.26 -13.57
N PHE A 21 3.61 -0.74 -13.75
CA PHE A 21 2.46 -1.24 -12.99
C PHE A 21 2.10 -2.70 -13.31
N ARG A 22 2.40 -3.19 -14.51
CA ARG A 22 1.92 -4.50 -14.97
C ARG A 22 2.48 -5.68 -14.16
N PRO A 23 3.81 -5.89 -14.05
CA PRO A 23 4.35 -7.00 -13.29
C PRO A 23 4.10 -6.81 -11.79
N PHE A 24 4.23 -5.58 -11.30
CA PHE A 24 4.16 -5.30 -9.88
C PHE A 24 2.75 -5.35 -9.31
N PHE A 25 1.72 -4.86 -10.02
CA PHE A 25 0.34 -5.00 -9.53
C PHE A 25 -0.15 -6.45 -9.61
N LEU A 26 0.21 -7.17 -10.67
CA LEU A 26 -0.12 -8.59 -10.77
C LEU A 26 0.58 -9.39 -9.67
N GLY A 27 1.89 -9.19 -9.52
CA GLY A 27 2.70 -9.85 -8.50
C GLY A 27 2.23 -9.54 -7.08
N ALA A 28 1.96 -8.27 -6.77
CA ALA A 28 1.41 -7.86 -5.47
C ALA A 28 0.09 -8.57 -5.18
N THR A 29 -0.83 -8.61 -6.14
CA THR A 29 -2.13 -9.27 -5.96
C THR A 29 -1.99 -10.77 -5.73
N LEU A 30 -1.18 -11.46 -6.55
CA LEU A 30 -0.96 -12.90 -6.40
C LEU A 30 -0.29 -13.21 -5.06
N TRP A 31 0.72 -12.41 -4.68
CA TRP A 31 1.40 -12.57 -3.40
C TRP A 31 0.49 -12.32 -2.21
N ALA A 32 -0.36 -11.29 -2.26
CA ALA A 32 -1.32 -11.02 -1.19
C ALA A 32 -2.29 -12.19 -0.93
N ALA A 33 -2.72 -12.89 -1.98
CA ALA A 33 -3.56 -14.08 -1.87
C ALA A 33 -2.77 -15.30 -1.37
N ILE A 34 -1.59 -15.57 -1.98
CA ILE A 34 -0.73 -16.69 -1.61
C ILE A 34 -0.25 -16.56 -0.16
N ALA A 35 0.28 -15.41 0.23
CA ALA A 35 0.79 -15.17 1.58
C ALA A 35 -0.31 -15.31 2.63
N MET A 36 -1.55 -14.85 2.36
CA MET A 36 -2.67 -15.07 3.27
C MET A 36 -3.06 -16.56 3.33
N GLY A 37 -3.07 -17.26 2.18
CA GLY A 37 -3.37 -18.69 2.11
C GLY A 37 -2.33 -19.58 2.81
N LEU A 38 -1.08 -19.13 2.89
CA LEU A 38 -0.03 -19.77 3.70
C LEU A 38 -0.17 -19.38 5.18
N TRP A 39 -0.44 -18.10 5.46
CA TRP A 39 -0.47 -17.61 6.84
C TRP A 39 -1.65 -18.15 7.65
N ALA A 40 -2.85 -18.22 7.07
CA ALA A 40 -4.03 -18.68 7.80
C ALA A 40 -3.86 -20.09 8.42
N PRO A 41 -3.43 -21.14 7.67
CA PRO A 41 -3.14 -22.44 8.27
C PRO A 41 -1.89 -22.42 9.16
N MET A 42 -0.90 -21.55 8.89
CA MET A 42 0.28 -21.39 9.76
C MET A 42 -0.11 -20.85 11.14
N LEU A 43 -1.03 -19.88 11.20
CA LEU A 43 -1.53 -19.32 12.45
C LEU A 43 -2.23 -20.38 13.33
N SER A 44 -2.94 -21.31 12.70
CA SER A 44 -3.62 -22.42 13.40
C SER A 44 -2.73 -23.65 13.61
N GLY A 45 -1.44 -23.58 13.29
CA GLY A 45 -0.49 -24.68 13.48
C GLY A 45 -0.63 -25.86 12.51
N HIS A 46 -1.41 -25.73 11.43
CA HIS A 46 -1.61 -26.81 10.44
C HIS A 46 -0.42 -26.93 9.48
N ILE A 47 0.31 -25.83 9.26
CA ILE A 47 1.55 -25.84 8.48
C ILE A 47 2.63 -25.05 9.22
N THR A 48 3.89 -25.36 8.93
CA THR A 48 5.05 -24.55 9.37
C THR A 48 5.89 -24.26 8.13
N LEU A 49 6.08 -22.96 7.84
CA LEU A 49 7.00 -22.57 6.78
C LEU A 49 8.45 -22.69 7.27
N PRO A 50 9.42 -23.01 6.40
CA PRO A 50 10.84 -23.02 6.74
C PRO A 50 11.41 -21.59 6.83
N THR A 51 10.78 -20.75 7.65
CA THR A 51 11.16 -19.36 7.90
C THR A 51 11.69 -19.21 9.32
N ALA A 52 12.69 -18.36 9.50
CA ALA A 52 13.23 -17.99 10.80
C ALA A 52 12.33 -17.00 11.55
N PHE A 53 11.29 -16.47 10.90
CA PHE A 53 10.39 -15.48 11.48
C PHE A 53 9.27 -16.19 12.23
N ASP A 54 8.81 -15.64 13.36
CA ASP A 54 7.57 -16.13 13.95
C ASP A 54 6.37 -15.89 12.99
N PRO A 55 5.27 -16.66 13.13
CA PRO A 55 4.14 -16.56 12.20
C PRO A 55 3.56 -15.14 12.02
N VAL A 56 3.56 -14.31 13.07
CA VAL A 56 2.99 -12.97 13.00
C VAL A 56 3.99 -11.98 12.40
N SER A 57 5.29 -12.09 12.74
CA SER A 57 6.34 -11.29 12.09
C SER A 57 6.47 -11.60 10.61
N TRP A 58 6.35 -12.88 10.21
CA TRP A 58 6.33 -13.24 8.79
C TRP A 58 5.15 -12.59 8.08
N HIS A 59 3.95 -12.68 8.62
CA HIS A 59 2.76 -12.01 8.07
C HIS A 59 2.95 -10.51 7.92
N ALA A 60 3.35 -9.84 9.01
CA ALA A 60 3.56 -8.40 9.00
C ALA A 60 4.59 -7.99 7.95
N HIS A 61 5.71 -8.72 7.85
CA HIS A 61 6.74 -8.49 6.86
C HIS A 61 6.23 -8.67 5.42
N GLU A 62 5.53 -9.76 5.15
CA GLU A 62 5.08 -10.09 3.80
C GLU A 62 4.03 -9.11 3.26
N PHE A 63 3.16 -8.58 4.13
CA PHE A 63 2.18 -7.57 3.71
C PHE A 63 2.78 -6.16 3.65
N LEU A 64 3.65 -5.78 4.58
CA LEU A 64 4.19 -4.43 4.64
C LEU A 64 5.39 -4.21 3.70
N PHE A 65 6.32 -5.15 3.63
CA PHE A 65 7.54 -5.03 2.83
C PHE A 65 7.50 -5.85 1.55
N GLY A 66 6.60 -6.83 1.43
CA GLY A 66 6.38 -7.57 0.20
C GLY A 66 5.30 -6.99 -0.68
N TYR A 67 4.06 -7.10 -0.22
CA TYR A 67 2.90 -6.63 -0.95
C TYR A 67 2.94 -5.12 -1.20
N LEU A 68 3.05 -4.31 -0.15
CA LEU A 68 3.00 -2.86 -0.31
C LEU A 68 4.19 -2.33 -1.13
N SER A 69 5.40 -2.87 -0.97
CA SER A 69 6.57 -2.43 -1.76
C SER A 69 6.38 -2.69 -3.27
N ALA A 70 5.75 -3.83 -3.63
CA ALA A 70 5.38 -4.10 -5.01
C ALA A 70 4.35 -3.09 -5.53
N VAL A 71 3.29 -2.79 -4.76
CA VAL A 71 2.31 -1.77 -5.18
C VAL A 71 2.99 -0.39 -5.34
N VAL A 72 3.86 -0.01 -4.40
CA VAL A 72 4.61 1.24 -4.46
C VAL A 72 5.49 1.27 -5.72
N ALA A 73 6.17 0.18 -6.07
CA ALA A 73 6.93 0.12 -7.31
C ALA A 73 6.06 0.25 -8.56
N GLY A 74 4.94 -0.46 -8.61
CA GLY A 74 3.99 -0.35 -9.73
C GLY A 74 3.48 1.07 -9.92
N PHE A 75 3.20 1.78 -8.81
CA PHE A 75 2.84 3.19 -8.81
C PHE A 75 3.99 4.09 -9.24
N LEU A 76 5.18 3.98 -8.63
CA LEU A 76 6.31 4.89 -8.87
C LEU A 76 6.89 4.74 -10.28
N LEU A 77 7.06 3.51 -10.75
CA LEU A 77 7.53 3.24 -12.11
C LEU A 77 6.54 3.73 -13.18
N THR A 78 5.31 4.04 -12.78
CA THR A 78 4.26 4.63 -13.62
C THR A 78 4.17 6.14 -13.48
N ALA A 79 4.28 6.66 -12.27
CA ALA A 79 4.10 8.07 -11.97
C ALA A 79 5.35 8.92 -12.26
N VAL A 80 6.55 8.40 -11.95
CA VAL A 80 7.81 9.14 -12.10
C VAL A 80 8.12 9.52 -13.55
N PRO A 81 7.90 8.67 -14.57
CA PRO A 81 8.02 9.09 -15.97
C PRO A 81 7.13 10.30 -16.30
N ASN A 82 5.88 10.31 -15.83
CA ASN A 82 4.95 11.42 -16.05
C ASN A 82 5.38 12.70 -15.30
N TRP A 83 5.99 12.57 -14.12
CA TRP A 83 6.49 13.71 -13.35
C TRP A 83 7.75 14.34 -13.96
N THR A 84 8.62 13.52 -14.53
CA THR A 84 9.96 13.93 -14.99
C THR A 84 10.01 14.19 -16.49
N GLY A 85 8.99 13.75 -17.25
CA GLY A 85 9.00 13.74 -18.71
C GLY A 85 9.97 12.71 -19.31
N ARG A 86 10.58 11.86 -18.48
CA ARG A 86 11.55 10.84 -18.90
C ARG A 86 10.85 9.55 -19.30
N LEU A 87 11.61 8.67 -19.94
CA LEU A 87 11.12 7.40 -20.45
C LEU A 87 10.89 6.42 -19.30
N PRO A 88 9.80 5.63 -19.31
CA PRO A 88 9.59 4.56 -18.34
C PRO A 88 10.63 3.45 -18.51
N ILE A 89 10.83 2.69 -17.44
CA ILE A 89 11.64 1.47 -17.48
C ILE A 89 10.82 0.37 -18.13
N VAL A 90 11.33 -0.19 -19.23
CA VAL A 90 10.64 -1.19 -20.07
C VAL A 90 11.57 -2.38 -20.33
N GLY A 91 11.00 -3.58 -20.51
CA GLY A 91 11.72 -4.78 -20.92
C GLY A 91 12.51 -5.45 -19.79
N TRP A 92 13.68 -6.00 -20.12
CA TRP A 92 14.49 -6.77 -19.17
C TRP A 92 14.92 -6.02 -17.90
N PRO A 93 15.29 -4.72 -17.93
CA PRO A 93 15.55 -3.99 -16.69
C PRO A 93 14.37 -3.99 -15.71
N LEU A 94 13.13 -3.92 -16.22
CA LEU A 94 11.92 -4.07 -15.41
C LEU A 94 11.76 -5.51 -14.91
N GLY A 95 12.06 -6.49 -15.76
CA GLY A 95 12.09 -7.91 -15.39
C GLY A 95 13.09 -8.21 -14.27
N CYS A 96 14.29 -7.62 -14.30
CA CYS A 96 15.29 -7.75 -13.24
C CYS A 96 14.80 -7.15 -11.92
N LEU A 97 14.20 -5.96 -11.93
CA LEU A 97 13.62 -5.36 -10.73
C LEU A 97 12.52 -6.25 -10.13
N PHE A 98 11.65 -6.80 -10.97
CA PHE A 98 10.62 -7.73 -10.53
C PHE A 98 11.21 -9.05 -9.99
N GLY A 99 12.25 -9.57 -10.64
CA GLY A 99 12.98 -10.76 -10.19
C GLY A 99 13.62 -10.57 -8.81
N LEU A 100 14.21 -9.40 -8.53
CA LEU A 100 14.73 -9.07 -7.19
C LEU A 100 13.61 -9.11 -6.14
N TRP A 101 12.44 -8.58 -6.47
CA TRP A 101 11.29 -8.62 -5.56
C TRP A 101 10.84 -10.06 -5.27
N VAL A 102 10.71 -10.90 -6.32
CA VAL A 102 10.37 -12.33 -6.15
C VAL A 102 11.43 -13.05 -5.31
N ALA A 103 12.72 -12.80 -5.57
CA ALA A 103 13.82 -13.40 -4.82
C ALA A 103 13.74 -13.08 -3.33
N GLY A 104 13.37 -11.84 -2.96
CA GLY A 104 13.12 -11.46 -1.56
C GLY A 104 12.01 -12.28 -0.90
N ARG A 105 10.87 -12.46 -1.59
CA ARG A 105 9.74 -13.26 -1.07
C ARG A 105 10.13 -14.72 -0.82
N VAL A 106 10.89 -15.30 -1.74
CA VAL A 106 11.43 -16.65 -1.61
C VAL A 106 12.43 -16.71 -0.44
N ALA A 107 13.39 -15.79 -0.38
CA ALA A 107 14.40 -15.76 0.68
C ALA A 107 13.78 -15.67 2.09
N VAL A 108 12.74 -14.85 2.27
CA VAL A 108 12.05 -14.71 3.57
C VAL A 108 11.23 -15.96 3.91
N SER A 109 10.56 -16.57 2.93
CA SER A 109 9.76 -17.79 3.14
C SER A 109 10.61 -19.03 3.46
N PHE A 110 11.86 -19.05 3.00
CA PHE A 110 12.84 -20.12 3.23
C PHE A 110 14.01 -19.69 4.14
N SER A 111 13.81 -18.64 4.94
CA SER A 111 14.89 -18.00 5.70
C SER A 111 15.51 -18.88 6.79
N ALA A 112 14.84 -19.95 7.22
CA ALA A 112 15.43 -20.91 8.17
C ALA A 112 16.64 -21.65 7.59
N ASN A 113 16.75 -21.73 6.26
CA ASN A 113 17.82 -22.45 5.56
C ASN A 113 18.95 -21.53 5.08
N LEU A 114 18.90 -20.24 5.40
CA LEU A 114 19.82 -19.23 4.88
C LEU A 114 20.40 -18.40 6.03
N PRO A 115 21.64 -17.89 5.91
CA PRO A 115 22.17 -16.94 6.89
C PRO A 115 21.28 -15.67 6.94
N PRO A 116 20.97 -15.13 8.15
CA PRO A 116 20.08 -13.97 8.28
C PRO A 116 20.52 -12.76 7.43
N MET A 117 21.82 -12.50 7.34
CA MET A 117 22.36 -11.42 6.52
C MET A 117 22.13 -11.64 5.02
N ALA A 118 22.16 -12.88 4.54
CA ALA A 118 21.86 -13.20 3.14
C ALA A 118 20.37 -12.96 2.83
N VAL A 119 19.47 -13.36 3.74
CA VAL A 119 18.03 -13.12 3.62
C VAL A 119 17.75 -11.62 3.55
N ALA A 120 18.30 -10.85 4.48
CA ALA A 120 18.15 -9.39 4.50
C ALA A 120 18.70 -8.73 3.24
N ALA A 121 19.89 -9.15 2.77
CA ALA A 121 20.50 -8.59 1.56
C ALA A 121 19.66 -8.86 0.30
N ILE A 122 19.15 -10.08 0.14
CA ILE A 122 18.30 -10.46 -1.00
C ILE A 122 16.99 -9.68 -0.95
N ASP A 123 16.36 -9.59 0.22
CA ASP A 123 15.08 -8.90 0.38
C ASP A 123 15.18 -7.37 0.19
N LEU A 124 16.25 -6.76 0.69
CA LEU A 124 16.52 -5.33 0.56
C LEU A 124 17.02 -4.92 -0.84
N ALA A 125 17.53 -5.87 -1.64
CA ALA A 125 18.06 -5.57 -2.97
C ALA A 125 17.02 -4.89 -3.86
N PHE A 126 15.76 -5.33 -3.80
CA PHE A 126 14.67 -4.74 -4.57
C PHE A 126 14.36 -3.27 -4.18
N PRO A 127 13.96 -2.96 -2.94
CA PRO A 127 13.60 -1.58 -2.59
C PRO A 127 14.79 -0.62 -2.72
N VAL A 128 16.02 -1.08 -2.49
CA VAL A 128 17.24 -0.28 -2.73
C VAL A 128 17.44 -0.01 -4.23
N ALA A 129 17.33 -1.02 -5.09
CA ALA A 129 17.45 -0.85 -6.54
C ALA A 129 16.35 0.07 -7.10
N LEU A 130 15.12 -0.07 -6.59
CA LEU A 130 14.01 0.82 -6.93
C LEU A 130 14.31 2.26 -6.50
N ALA A 131 14.74 2.49 -5.26
CA ALA A 131 15.08 3.82 -4.75
C ALA A 131 16.20 4.46 -5.59
N ALA A 132 17.24 3.71 -5.96
CA ALA A 132 18.32 4.18 -6.82
C ALA A 132 17.80 4.57 -8.22
N ALA A 133 16.96 3.73 -8.83
CA ALA A 133 16.37 4.01 -10.13
C ALA A 133 15.49 5.28 -10.10
N ILE A 134 14.61 5.41 -9.10
CA ILE A 134 13.75 6.59 -8.94
C ILE A 134 14.58 7.85 -8.65
N THR A 135 15.62 7.75 -7.82
CA THR A 135 16.53 8.87 -7.52
C THR A 135 17.17 9.39 -8.80
N ARG A 136 17.71 8.49 -9.63
CA ARG A 136 18.30 8.85 -10.93
C ARG A 136 17.31 9.63 -11.81
N GLU A 137 16.08 9.14 -11.93
CA GLU A 137 15.07 9.81 -12.78
C GLU A 137 14.62 11.17 -12.22
N ILE A 138 14.43 11.28 -10.89
CA ILE A 138 14.04 12.55 -10.25
C ILE A 138 15.13 13.61 -10.38
N VAL A 139 16.39 13.25 -10.10
CA VAL A 139 17.54 14.16 -10.20
C VAL A 139 17.73 14.60 -11.65
N ALA A 140 17.74 13.64 -12.58
CA ALA A 140 17.94 13.95 -13.98
C ALA A 140 16.77 14.72 -14.62
N GLY A 141 15.55 14.56 -14.08
CA GLY A 141 14.37 15.35 -14.45
C GLY A 141 14.20 16.65 -13.65
N LYS A 142 15.11 16.96 -12.71
CA LYS A 142 15.05 18.11 -11.79
C LYS A 142 13.69 18.27 -11.06
N ASN A 143 13.00 17.16 -10.78
CA ASN A 143 11.68 17.18 -10.14
C ASN A 143 11.79 17.12 -8.60
N TRP A 144 12.36 18.17 -8.01
CA TRP A 144 12.62 18.26 -6.58
C TRP A 144 11.36 18.14 -5.70
N ARG A 145 10.21 18.55 -6.23
CA ARG A 145 8.92 18.50 -5.51
C ARG A 145 8.49 17.08 -5.16
N ASN A 146 8.99 16.08 -5.88
CA ASN A 146 8.65 14.67 -5.65
C ASN A 146 9.74 13.91 -4.86
N LEU A 147 10.81 14.57 -4.41
CA LEU A 147 11.78 13.98 -3.48
C LEU A 147 11.14 13.52 -2.17
N LEU A 148 10.05 14.17 -1.75
CA LEU A 148 9.31 13.74 -0.56
C LEU A 148 8.82 12.29 -0.68
N VAL A 149 8.40 11.86 -1.87
CA VAL A 149 7.94 10.49 -2.12
C VAL A 149 9.10 9.51 -2.07
N LEU A 150 10.25 9.89 -2.62
CA LEU A 150 11.49 9.12 -2.50
C LEU A 150 11.93 8.97 -1.04
N GLY A 151 11.86 10.05 -0.24
CA GLY A 151 12.17 10.00 1.20
C GLY A 151 11.31 8.99 1.95
N MET A 152 10.01 8.89 1.62
CA MET A 152 9.13 7.86 2.20
C MET A 152 9.50 6.44 1.74
N LEU A 153 9.95 6.25 0.48
CA LEU A 153 10.45 4.96 0.02
C LEU A 153 11.75 4.55 0.74
N VAL A 154 12.65 5.50 0.98
CA VAL A 154 13.86 5.28 1.78
C VAL A 154 13.50 4.92 3.21
N ALA A 155 12.52 5.61 3.82
CA ALA A 155 12.03 5.27 5.16
C ALA A 155 11.41 3.86 5.20
N LEU A 156 10.61 3.48 4.20
CA LEU A 156 10.08 2.11 4.08
C LEU A 156 11.22 1.08 3.98
N THR A 157 12.27 1.38 3.20
CA THR A 157 13.44 0.50 3.04
C THR A 157 14.24 0.37 4.33
N ALA A 158 14.45 1.49 5.05
CA ALA A 158 15.11 1.50 6.34
C ALA A 158 14.30 0.73 7.39
N GLY A 159 12.96 0.89 7.39
CA GLY A 159 12.06 0.10 8.23
C GLY A 159 12.22 -1.40 7.97
N ASN A 160 12.34 -1.80 6.70
CA ASN A 160 12.59 -3.20 6.35
C ASN A 160 13.93 -3.71 6.91
N ALA A 161 15.01 -2.91 6.76
CA ALA A 161 16.32 -3.28 7.29
C ALA A 161 16.31 -3.43 8.82
N VAL A 162 15.64 -2.53 9.53
CA VAL A 162 15.44 -2.62 10.99
C VAL A 162 14.60 -3.85 11.35
N PHE A 163 13.57 -4.18 10.56
CA PHE A 163 12.75 -5.37 10.79
C PHE A 163 13.58 -6.66 10.70
N HIS A 164 14.42 -6.80 9.67
CA HIS A 164 15.35 -7.93 9.54
C HIS A 164 16.33 -7.99 10.71
N TRP A 165 16.82 -6.84 11.17
CA TRP A 165 17.72 -6.77 12.32
C TRP A 165 17.05 -7.22 13.62
N GLU A 166 15.83 -6.76 13.90
CA GLU A 166 15.03 -7.17 15.07
C GLU A 166 14.73 -8.67 15.01
N ALA A 167 14.28 -9.18 13.85
CA ALA A 167 13.99 -10.60 13.67
C ALA A 167 15.25 -11.47 13.87
N ALA A 168 16.40 -11.06 13.35
CA ALA A 168 17.66 -11.80 13.48
C ALA A 168 18.18 -11.88 14.93
N ARG A 169 17.76 -10.94 15.80
CA ARG A 169 18.05 -10.96 17.24
C ARG A 169 17.09 -11.82 18.05
N GLY A 170 16.03 -12.35 17.43
CA GLY A 170 14.94 -13.04 18.11
C GLY A 170 13.94 -12.11 18.78
N ASP A 171 13.96 -10.81 18.46
CA ASP A 171 12.97 -9.86 18.96
C ASP A 171 11.63 -10.05 18.21
N TYR A 172 10.51 -9.65 18.83
CA TYR A 172 9.19 -9.68 18.17
C TYR A 172 9.03 -8.51 17.19
N ALA A 173 9.57 -8.68 15.98
CA ALA A 173 9.64 -7.64 14.95
C ALA A 173 8.25 -7.09 14.52
N ALA A 174 7.20 -7.90 14.63
CA ALA A 174 5.81 -7.48 14.36
C ALA A 174 5.28 -6.34 15.26
N GLN A 175 5.99 -5.95 16.33
CA GLN A 175 5.71 -4.72 17.11
C GLN A 175 6.97 -3.84 17.28
N GLY A 176 8.03 -4.16 16.54
CA GLY A 176 9.31 -3.48 16.59
C GLY A 176 9.31 -2.09 15.96
N TYR A 177 10.49 -1.47 15.94
CA TYR A 177 10.73 -0.20 15.25
C TYR A 177 10.58 -0.36 13.74
N GLY A 178 11.03 -1.49 13.16
CA GLY A 178 10.98 -1.72 11.72
C GLY A 178 9.56 -1.64 11.17
N LEU A 179 8.61 -2.30 11.84
CA LEU A 179 7.19 -2.24 11.51
C LEU A 179 6.67 -0.80 11.57
N ARG A 180 6.92 -0.10 12.69
CA ARG A 180 6.38 1.25 12.92
C ARG A 180 6.92 2.26 11.92
N ILE A 181 8.20 2.17 11.56
CA ILE A 181 8.83 2.99 10.52
C ILE A 181 8.19 2.69 9.15
N GLY A 182 8.12 1.42 8.75
CA GLY A 182 7.58 1.02 7.46
C GLY A 182 6.10 1.38 7.30
N LEU A 183 5.29 1.10 8.33
CA LEU A 183 3.86 1.42 8.33
C LEU A 183 3.63 2.93 8.29
N SER A 184 4.37 3.70 9.10
CA SER A 184 4.30 5.16 9.08
C SER A 184 4.67 5.73 7.71
N ALA A 185 5.68 5.16 7.04
CA ALA A 185 6.06 5.56 5.68
C ALA A 185 4.92 5.30 4.68
N GLY A 186 4.31 4.11 4.70
CA GLY A 186 3.18 3.76 3.85
C GLY A 186 1.96 4.67 4.08
N LEU A 187 1.59 4.91 5.33
CA LEU A 187 0.49 5.80 5.68
C LEU A 187 0.79 7.26 5.33
N MET A 188 2.04 7.71 5.44
CA MET A 188 2.44 9.03 5.00
C MET A 188 2.37 9.15 3.47
N MET A 189 2.69 8.10 2.71
CA MET A 189 2.47 8.08 1.26
C MET A 189 0.98 8.26 0.93
N ILE A 190 0.09 7.54 1.63
CA ILE A 190 -1.37 7.71 1.49
C ILE A 190 -1.79 9.15 1.83
N ALA A 191 -1.29 9.70 2.94
CA ALA A 191 -1.62 11.05 3.40
C ALA A 191 -1.19 12.14 2.39
N VAL A 192 0.03 12.03 1.85
CA VAL A 192 0.64 13.01 0.94
C VAL A 192 0.08 12.88 -0.48
N ILE A 193 0.12 11.66 -1.03
CA ILE A 193 -0.30 11.39 -2.42
C ILE A 193 -1.83 11.44 -2.51
N GLY A 194 -2.53 10.76 -1.59
CA GLY A 194 -3.99 10.76 -1.53
C GLY A 194 -4.55 12.15 -1.37
N GLY A 195 -3.92 13.01 -0.57
CA GLY A 195 -4.37 14.39 -0.42
C GLY A 195 -4.14 15.32 -1.61
N ARG A 196 -3.50 14.82 -2.69
CA ARG A 196 -3.48 15.47 -4.01
C ARG A 196 -4.47 14.77 -4.94
N VAL A 197 -4.39 13.44 -5.00
CA VAL A 197 -5.11 12.61 -5.97
C VAL A 197 -6.62 12.57 -5.71
N ILE A 198 -7.04 12.35 -4.46
CA ILE A 198 -8.44 12.21 -4.05
C ILE A 198 -9.24 13.49 -4.33
N PRO A 199 -8.84 14.68 -3.84
CA PRO A 199 -9.57 15.91 -4.16
C PRO A 199 -9.53 16.25 -5.65
N SER A 200 -8.43 15.97 -6.37
CA SER A 200 -8.37 16.19 -7.82
C SER A 200 -9.34 15.29 -8.60
N PHE A 201 -9.42 13.99 -8.28
CA PHE A 201 -10.38 13.09 -8.93
C PHE A 201 -11.82 13.43 -8.57
N THR A 202 -12.07 13.80 -7.31
CA THR A 202 -13.38 14.27 -6.87
C THR A 202 -13.78 15.53 -7.62
N ARG A 203 -12.87 16.51 -7.77
CA ARG A 203 -13.11 17.73 -8.54
C ARG A 203 -13.43 17.43 -9.99
N ASN A 204 -12.62 16.59 -10.65
CA ASN A 204 -12.80 16.26 -12.06
C ASN A 204 -14.15 15.58 -12.32
N TRP A 205 -14.58 14.70 -11.41
CA TRP A 205 -15.85 14.00 -11.54
C TRP A 205 -17.06 14.94 -11.29
N LEU A 206 -16.97 15.80 -10.27
CA LEU A 206 -18.02 16.76 -9.92
C LEU A 206 -18.16 17.89 -10.96
N ALA A 207 -17.04 18.38 -11.50
CA ALA A 207 -17.04 19.42 -12.53
C ALA A 207 -17.74 18.95 -13.81
N LYS A 208 -17.55 17.69 -14.22
CA LYS A 208 -18.27 17.08 -15.36
C LYS A 208 -19.78 17.02 -15.17
N ARG A 209 -20.26 17.15 -13.92
CA ARG A 209 -21.68 17.08 -13.53
C ARG A 209 -22.24 18.42 -13.07
N ASN A 210 -21.49 19.52 -13.24
CA ASN A 210 -21.88 20.86 -12.80
C ASN A 210 -22.31 20.92 -11.32
N ALA A 211 -21.66 20.13 -10.46
CA ALA A 211 -22.03 20.09 -9.05
C ALA A 211 -21.77 21.46 -8.38
N PRO A 212 -22.67 21.92 -7.49
CA PRO A 212 -22.60 23.27 -6.92
C PRO A 212 -21.43 23.46 -5.96
N LYS A 213 -20.94 22.37 -5.33
CA LYS A 213 -19.83 22.41 -4.38
C LYS A 213 -18.68 21.54 -4.84
N LEU A 214 -17.56 22.18 -5.17
CA LEU A 214 -16.32 21.50 -5.51
C LEU A 214 -15.43 21.31 -4.26
N PRO A 215 -14.56 20.29 -4.25
CA PRO A 215 -13.61 20.09 -3.16
C PRO A 215 -12.64 21.27 -3.06
N THR A 216 -12.17 21.50 -1.84
CA THR A 216 -11.11 22.48 -1.60
C THR A 216 -9.85 22.08 -2.37
N PRO A 217 -9.14 23.02 -3.02
CA PRO A 217 -7.88 22.71 -3.70
C PRO A 217 -6.89 22.00 -2.77
N PRO A 218 -6.10 21.03 -3.28
CA PRO A 218 -5.17 20.29 -2.46
C PRO A 218 -4.02 21.16 -1.93
N MET A 219 -3.35 20.68 -0.87
CA MET A 219 -2.10 21.24 -0.34
C MET A 219 -2.18 22.69 0.17
N GLN A 220 -3.35 23.12 0.65
CA GLN A 220 -3.51 24.41 1.33
C GLN A 220 -2.78 24.41 2.69
N ARG A 221 -2.72 25.56 3.37
CA ARG A 221 -2.06 25.70 4.69
C ARG A 221 -2.53 24.62 5.68
N PHE A 222 -3.85 24.41 5.77
CA PHE A 222 -4.42 23.37 6.64
C PHE A 222 -3.93 21.96 6.28
N ASP A 223 -3.84 21.61 4.99
CA ASP A 223 -3.34 20.30 4.56
C ASP A 223 -1.88 20.09 4.97
N LYS A 224 -1.04 21.13 4.89
CA LYS A 224 0.36 21.06 5.33
C LYS A 224 0.46 20.89 6.84
N VAL A 225 -0.36 21.58 7.62
CA VAL A 225 -0.43 21.43 9.08
C VAL A 225 -0.88 20.02 9.46
N ALA A 226 -1.95 19.51 8.85
CA ALA A 226 -2.42 18.14 9.11
C ALA A 226 -1.33 17.09 8.82
N LEU A 227 -0.64 17.22 7.68
CA LEU A 227 0.49 16.34 7.32
C LEU A 227 1.66 16.43 8.31
N LEU A 228 2.01 17.64 8.75
CA LEU A 228 3.08 17.84 9.73
C LEU A 228 2.72 17.22 11.08
N VAL A 229 1.48 17.41 11.55
CA VAL A 229 1.01 16.82 12.80
C VAL A 229 1.00 15.29 12.72
N LEU A 230 0.57 14.71 11.58
CA LEU A 230 0.63 13.27 11.38
C LEU A 230 2.07 12.75 11.38
N LEU A 231 3.01 13.48 10.75
CA LEU A 231 4.43 13.12 10.75
C LEU A 231 5.00 13.13 12.17
N VAL A 232 4.72 14.17 12.95
CA VAL A 232 5.14 14.25 14.36
C VAL A 232 4.53 13.11 15.16
N ALA A 233 3.24 12.82 14.99
CA ALA A 233 2.57 11.72 15.69
C ALA A 233 3.22 10.36 15.37
N PHE A 234 3.59 10.11 14.11
CA PHE A 234 4.31 8.89 13.73
C PHE A 234 5.72 8.82 14.29
N ILE A 235 6.48 9.93 14.29
CA ILE A 235 7.82 9.96 14.91
C ILE A 235 7.70 9.66 16.41
N THR A 236 6.74 10.28 17.10
CA THR A 236 6.49 10.01 18.53
C THR A 236 6.05 8.58 18.76
N TRP A 237 5.22 7.99 17.88
CA TRP A 237 4.80 6.58 17.99
C TRP A 237 5.94 5.58 17.74
N ILE A 238 6.87 5.92 16.83
CA ILE A 238 8.09 5.12 16.61
C ILE A 238 8.98 5.17 17.85
N ALA A 239 9.17 6.33 18.47
CA ALA A 239 10.05 6.46 19.63
C ALA A 239 9.42 5.97 20.95
N LEU A 240 8.14 6.27 21.17
CA LEU A 240 7.43 6.14 22.44
C LEU A 240 6.03 5.52 22.22
N PRO A 241 5.95 4.24 21.80
CA PRO A 241 4.71 3.65 21.27
C PRO A 241 3.55 3.62 22.26
N SER A 242 3.85 3.58 23.56
CA SER A 242 2.86 3.44 24.63
C SER A 242 2.71 4.70 25.48
N ALA A 243 3.40 5.80 25.14
CA ALA A 243 3.37 7.01 25.94
C ALA A 243 2.09 7.83 25.69
N SER A 244 1.57 8.49 26.73
CA SER A 244 0.37 9.33 26.61
C SER A 244 0.53 10.47 25.59
N ILE A 245 1.75 11.00 25.42
CA ILE A 245 2.04 12.01 24.41
C ILE A 245 1.79 11.49 22.98
N THR A 246 2.04 10.21 22.74
CA THR A 246 1.74 9.53 21.47
C THR A 246 0.25 9.44 21.25
N ALA A 247 -0.52 9.06 22.27
CA ALA A 247 -1.98 9.04 22.20
C ALA A 247 -2.55 10.41 21.83
N VAL A 248 -2.09 11.47 22.51
CA VAL A 248 -2.53 12.85 22.23
C VAL A 248 -2.17 13.27 20.80
N ALA A 249 -0.93 13.00 20.36
CA ALA A 249 -0.48 13.35 19.02
C ALA A 249 -1.27 12.61 17.93
N LEU A 250 -1.54 11.31 18.11
CA LEU A 250 -2.35 10.50 17.19
C LEU A 250 -3.81 10.93 17.17
N ALA A 251 -4.39 11.26 18.32
CA ALA A 251 -5.76 11.77 18.41
C ALA A 251 -5.90 13.10 17.65
N LEU A 252 -4.97 14.03 17.86
CA LEU A 252 -4.93 15.30 17.13
C LEU A 252 -4.77 15.08 15.62
N ALA A 253 -3.84 14.22 15.21
CA ALA A 253 -3.64 13.87 13.80
C ALA A 253 -4.92 13.27 13.19
N GLY A 254 -5.59 12.37 13.91
CA GLY A 254 -6.86 11.77 13.50
C GLY A 254 -7.95 12.80 13.25
N VAL A 255 -8.19 13.71 14.20
CA VAL A 255 -9.19 14.78 14.05
C VAL A 255 -8.86 15.70 12.86
N LEU A 256 -7.60 16.14 12.72
CA LEU A 256 -7.21 16.99 11.60
C LEU A 256 -7.38 16.30 10.25
N HIS A 257 -7.11 14.99 10.17
CA HIS A 257 -7.29 14.20 8.96
C HIS A 257 -8.77 13.92 8.63
N LEU A 258 -9.66 13.82 9.63
CA LEU A 258 -11.11 13.81 9.39
C LEU A 258 -11.59 15.13 8.79
N ILE A 259 -11.19 16.26 9.38
CA ILE A 259 -11.52 17.59 8.84
C ILE A 259 -10.96 17.74 7.42
N ARG A 260 -9.73 17.26 7.19
CA ARG A 260 -9.10 17.28 5.87
C ARG A 260 -9.91 16.48 4.84
N LEU A 261 -10.38 15.28 5.20
CA LEU A 261 -11.22 14.44 4.34
C LEU A 261 -12.56 15.12 4.02
N LEU A 262 -13.20 15.75 5.01
CA LEU A 262 -14.46 16.49 4.81
C LEU A 262 -14.30 17.64 3.79
N ARG A 263 -13.13 18.30 3.76
CA ARG A 263 -12.84 19.37 2.78
C ARG A 263 -12.76 18.88 1.34
N TRP A 264 -12.66 17.57 1.12
CA TRP A 264 -12.62 16.94 -0.21
C TRP A 264 -13.99 16.51 -0.72
N ALA A 265 -15.06 16.74 0.04
CA ALA A 265 -16.45 16.59 -0.39
C ALA A 265 -16.80 15.19 -0.98
N GLY A 266 -16.18 14.13 -0.45
CA GLY A 266 -16.31 12.76 -0.97
C GLY A 266 -17.71 12.15 -0.86
N TRP A 267 -18.57 12.64 0.03
CA TRP A 267 -19.96 12.20 0.12
C TRP A 267 -20.76 12.48 -1.17
N GLN A 268 -20.30 13.40 -2.02
CA GLN A 268 -20.95 13.67 -3.30
C GLN A 268 -20.60 12.63 -4.38
N THR A 269 -19.62 11.75 -4.15
CA THR A 269 -19.13 10.80 -5.17
C THR A 269 -19.67 9.39 -4.98
N VAL A 270 -20.65 9.15 -4.11
CA VAL A 270 -21.14 7.79 -3.75
C VAL A 270 -21.58 6.95 -4.95
N SER A 271 -22.06 7.60 -6.02
CA SER A 271 -22.43 6.94 -7.29
C SER A 271 -21.24 6.60 -8.19
N GLU A 272 -20.02 6.95 -7.80
CA GLU A 272 -18.77 6.67 -8.49
C GLU A 272 -17.85 5.82 -7.60
N PRO A 273 -17.90 4.48 -7.72
CA PRO A 273 -17.20 3.60 -6.81
C PRO A 273 -15.67 3.77 -6.84
N LEU A 274 -15.09 4.08 -8.01
CA LEU A 274 -13.64 4.29 -8.15
C LEU A 274 -13.12 5.52 -7.38
N VAL A 275 -13.97 6.51 -7.12
CA VAL A 275 -13.61 7.70 -6.33
C VAL A 275 -14.02 7.52 -4.88
N SER A 276 -15.21 6.99 -4.62
CA SER A 276 -15.72 6.77 -3.27
C SER A 276 -14.86 5.81 -2.44
N VAL A 277 -14.34 4.74 -3.05
CA VAL A 277 -13.45 3.81 -2.36
C VAL A 277 -12.18 4.51 -1.85
N MET A 278 -11.68 5.54 -2.57
CA MET A 278 -10.49 6.26 -2.13
C MET A 278 -10.78 7.11 -0.89
N HIS A 279 -11.96 7.72 -0.79
CA HIS A 279 -12.40 8.42 0.42
C HIS A 279 -12.59 7.43 1.59
N GLY A 280 -13.24 6.29 1.34
CA GLY A 280 -13.42 5.23 2.34
C GLY A 280 -12.08 4.67 2.84
N ALA A 281 -11.14 4.38 1.94
CA ALA A 281 -9.80 3.94 2.31
C ALA A 281 -9.04 5.01 3.09
N TYR A 282 -9.12 6.27 2.67
CA TYR A 282 -8.48 7.37 3.39
C TYR A 282 -9.11 7.58 4.77
N LEU A 283 -10.41 7.39 4.95
CA LEU A 283 -11.08 7.48 6.25
C LEU A 283 -10.50 6.51 7.29
N LEU A 284 -9.98 5.36 6.86
CA LEU A 284 -9.36 4.39 7.77
C LEU A 284 -8.01 4.87 8.33
N LEU A 285 -7.36 5.88 7.72
CA LEU A 285 -6.16 6.53 8.26
C LEU A 285 -6.46 7.28 9.59
N PRO A 286 -7.35 8.28 9.63
CA PRO A 286 -7.69 8.94 10.89
C PRO A 286 -8.40 8.02 11.87
N LEU A 287 -9.24 7.08 11.41
CA LEU A 287 -9.87 6.12 12.31
C LEU A 287 -8.85 5.21 12.99
N GLY A 288 -7.85 4.72 12.25
CA GLY A 288 -6.75 3.96 12.84
C GLY A 288 -5.91 4.79 13.82
N ALA A 289 -5.70 6.08 13.56
CA ALA A 289 -4.99 6.98 14.48
C ALA A 289 -5.77 7.18 15.79
N LEU A 290 -7.08 7.40 15.69
CA LEU A 290 -7.95 7.55 16.86
C LEU A 290 -8.07 6.24 17.64
N ALA A 291 -8.21 5.10 16.96
CA ALA A 291 -8.30 3.79 17.59
C ALA A 291 -7.01 3.44 18.33
N LEU A 292 -5.85 3.70 17.72
CA LEU A 292 -4.56 3.47 18.37
C LEU A 292 -4.33 4.44 19.53
N ALA A 293 -4.76 5.70 19.40
CA ALA A 293 -4.72 6.65 20.52
C ALA A 293 -5.58 6.17 21.70
N ALA A 294 -6.78 5.66 21.43
CA ALA A 294 -7.67 5.10 22.45
C ALA A 294 -7.05 3.86 23.12
N GLU A 295 -6.47 2.94 22.34
CA GLU A 295 -5.81 1.74 22.88
C GLU A 295 -4.56 2.09 23.73
N ILE A 296 -3.82 3.16 23.38
CA ILE A 296 -2.70 3.63 24.22
C ILE A 296 -3.22 4.28 25.51
N ALA A 297 -4.31 5.04 25.43
CA ALA A 297 -4.89 5.73 26.59
C ALA A 297 -5.56 4.76 27.57
N VAL A 298 -6.20 3.71 27.05
CA VAL A 298 -6.85 2.65 27.82
C VAL A 298 -6.41 1.30 27.24
N PRO A 299 -5.30 0.73 27.73
CA PRO A 299 -4.79 -0.55 27.25
C PRO A 299 -5.79 -1.69 27.43
N GLY A 300 -5.95 -2.53 26.40
CA GLY A 300 -6.81 -3.73 26.46
C GLY A 300 -8.24 -3.54 25.95
N LEU A 301 -8.56 -2.42 25.30
CA LEU A 301 -9.89 -2.22 24.69
C LEU A 301 -10.15 -3.18 23.53
N SER A 302 -9.17 -3.35 22.64
CA SER A 302 -9.29 -4.21 21.45
C SER A 302 -7.96 -4.90 21.09
N GLY A 303 -6.85 -4.46 21.68
CA GLY A 303 -5.52 -4.97 21.42
C GLY A 303 -4.84 -4.24 20.25
N LEU A 304 -3.55 -3.90 20.46
CA LEU A 304 -2.72 -3.14 19.52
C LEU A 304 -2.74 -3.73 18.10
N GLY A 305 -2.60 -5.05 17.98
CA GLY A 305 -2.62 -5.71 16.68
C GLY A 305 -3.95 -5.52 15.93
N ALA A 306 -5.10 -5.52 16.63
CA ALA A 306 -6.40 -5.33 15.98
C ALA A 306 -6.57 -3.90 15.47
N VAL A 307 -6.31 -2.89 16.30
CA VAL A 307 -6.49 -1.48 15.90
C VAL A 307 -5.52 -1.08 14.78
N GLN A 308 -4.31 -1.63 14.75
CA GLN A 308 -3.36 -1.40 13.65
C GLN A 308 -3.85 -1.94 12.30
N HIS A 309 -4.77 -2.92 12.26
CA HIS A 309 -5.32 -3.41 10.99
C HIS A 309 -6.25 -2.40 10.30
N LEU A 310 -6.77 -1.40 11.00
CA LEU A 310 -7.40 -0.25 10.35
C LEU A 310 -6.43 0.45 9.40
N TRP A 311 -5.14 0.49 9.74
CA TRP A 311 -4.10 1.01 8.87
C TRP A 311 -3.59 -0.02 7.85
N MET A 312 -3.27 -1.23 8.30
CA MET A 312 -2.64 -2.24 7.46
C MET A 312 -3.61 -2.83 6.42
N GLY A 313 -4.66 -3.51 6.86
CA GLY A 313 -5.66 -4.09 5.95
C GLY A 313 -6.57 -3.02 5.36
N GLY A 314 -6.96 -2.06 6.18
CA GLY A 314 -7.90 -1.01 5.83
C GLY A 314 -7.31 0.06 4.93
N ALA A 315 -6.60 1.02 5.52
CA ALA A 315 -6.10 2.18 4.80
C ALA A 315 -5.15 1.79 3.67
N ILE A 316 -4.16 0.92 3.95
CA ILE A 316 -3.22 0.44 2.93
C ILE A 316 -3.94 -0.46 1.94
N GLY A 317 -4.49 -1.61 2.38
CA GLY A 317 -5.08 -2.60 1.47
C GLY A 317 -6.19 -2.05 0.56
N LEU A 318 -7.08 -1.20 1.08
CA LEU A 318 -8.16 -0.63 0.27
C LEU A 318 -7.67 0.51 -0.63
N MET A 319 -6.73 1.35 -0.17
CA MET A 319 -6.18 2.46 -0.98
C MET A 319 -5.34 1.92 -2.14
N THR A 320 -4.49 0.92 -1.89
CA THR A 320 -3.67 0.30 -2.93
C THR A 320 -4.55 -0.31 -4.01
N LEU A 321 -5.61 -1.05 -3.64
CA LEU A 321 -6.56 -1.58 -4.62
C LEU A 321 -7.29 -0.48 -5.40
N ALA A 322 -7.74 0.59 -4.72
CA ALA A 322 -8.37 1.72 -5.38
C ALA A 322 -7.47 2.38 -6.45
N ILE A 323 -6.18 2.51 -6.14
CA ILE A 323 -5.18 3.02 -7.09
C ILE A 323 -4.91 2.00 -8.19
N MET A 324 -4.73 0.72 -7.85
CA MET A 324 -4.43 -0.35 -8.79
C MET A 324 -5.53 -0.53 -9.83
N THR A 325 -6.81 -0.56 -9.42
CA THR A 325 -7.93 -0.72 -10.35
C THR A 325 -8.01 0.46 -11.31
N ARG A 326 -7.99 1.70 -10.79
CA ARG A 326 -8.07 2.92 -11.60
C ARG A 326 -6.88 3.09 -12.53
N ALA A 327 -5.66 2.84 -12.03
CA ALA A 327 -4.45 2.92 -12.84
C ALA A 327 -4.42 1.81 -13.90
N THR A 328 -4.87 0.60 -13.59
CA THR A 328 -4.98 -0.48 -14.57
C THR A 328 -5.94 -0.08 -15.69
N LEU A 329 -7.15 0.39 -15.37
CA LEU A 329 -8.10 0.86 -16.40
C LEU A 329 -7.52 1.99 -17.25
N GLY A 330 -7.01 3.05 -16.59
CA GLY A 330 -6.50 4.23 -17.27
C GLY A 330 -5.30 3.96 -18.18
N HIS A 331 -4.34 3.17 -17.71
CA HIS A 331 -3.13 2.85 -18.48
C HIS A 331 -3.30 1.70 -19.46
N THR A 332 -4.39 0.93 -19.37
CA THR A 332 -4.76 -0.05 -20.41
C THR A 332 -5.78 0.50 -21.41
N GLY A 333 -6.25 1.74 -21.24
CA GLY A 333 -7.13 2.43 -22.19
C GLY A 333 -8.60 2.04 -22.06
N GLN A 334 -8.98 1.43 -20.94
CA GLN A 334 -10.36 1.07 -20.64
C GLN A 334 -11.15 2.29 -20.14
N ALA A 335 -12.47 2.20 -20.19
CA ALA A 335 -13.34 3.18 -19.52
C ALA A 335 -13.03 3.20 -18.00
N LEU A 336 -13.01 4.39 -17.42
CA LEU A 336 -12.78 4.58 -15.98
C LEU A 336 -14.08 4.38 -15.20
N GLU A 337 -14.63 3.17 -15.29
CA GLU A 337 -15.89 2.79 -14.64
C GLU A 337 -15.69 1.52 -13.81
N ALA A 338 -16.35 1.47 -12.64
CA ALA A 338 -16.37 0.29 -11.79
C ALA A 338 -17.66 -0.50 -12.03
N GLY A 339 -17.52 -1.75 -12.46
CA GLY A 339 -18.63 -2.71 -12.46
C GLY A 339 -18.91 -3.26 -11.06
N TRP A 340 -19.97 -4.06 -10.94
CA TRP A 340 -20.35 -4.71 -9.68
C TRP A 340 -19.22 -5.57 -9.09
N GLY A 341 -18.45 -6.28 -9.93
CA GLY A 341 -17.32 -7.10 -9.49
C GLY A 341 -16.20 -6.26 -8.84
N THR A 342 -15.94 -5.06 -9.36
CA THR A 342 -15.00 -4.11 -8.73
C THR A 342 -15.51 -3.65 -7.37
N GLY A 343 -16.82 -3.40 -7.25
CA GLY A 343 -17.46 -3.08 -5.97
C GLY A 343 -17.29 -4.21 -4.95
N LEU A 344 -17.48 -5.46 -5.36
CA LEU A 344 -17.29 -6.63 -4.47
C LEU A 344 -15.85 -6.76 -3.98
N ILE A 345 -14.84 -6.47 -4.80
CA ILE A 345 -13.44 -6.44 -4.37
C ILE A 345 -13.26 -5.46 -3.20
N TYR A 346 -13.81 -4.25 -3.32
CA TYR A 346 -13.69 -3.22 -2.28
C TYR A 346 -14.42 -3.61 -1.00
N VAL A 347 -15.64 -4.14 -1.13
CA VAL A 347 -16.43 -4.63 0.01
C VAL A 347 -15.72 -5.78 0.70
N ALA A 348 -15.13 -6.71 -0.05
CA ALA A 348 -14.39 -7.84 0.52
C ALA A 348 -13.21 -7.38 1.39
N ILE A 349 -12.40 -6.43 0.93
CA ILE A 349 -11.26 -5.94 1.72
C ILE A 349 -11.70 -5.11 2.93
N LEU A 350 -12.77 -4.33 2.79
CA LEU A 350 -13.36 -3.64 3.94
C LEU A 350 -13.89 -4.65 4.96
N ALA A 351 -14.63 -5.67 4.53
CA ALA A 351 -15.14 -6.73 5.40
C ALA A 351 -13.99 -7.49 6.08
N ALA A 352 -12.93 -7.85 5.34
CA ALA A 352 -11.74 -8.48 5.90
C ALA A 352 -11.12 -7.66 7.02
N THR A 353 -11.00 -6.35 6.81
CA THR A 353 -10.46 -5.40 7.80
C THR A 353 -11.35 -5.33 9.03
N LEU A 354 -12.66 -5.15 8.85
CA LEU A 354 -13.60 -5.03 9.96
C LEU A 354 -13.63 -6.31 10.79
N LEU A 355 -13.71 -7.48 10.16
CA LEU A 355 -13.64 -8.77 10.86
C LEU A 355 -12.32 -8.94 11.64
N ARG A 356 -11.21 -8.46 11.08
CA ARG A 356 -9.90 -8.52 11.75
C ARG A 356 -9.81 -7.62 12.98
N VAL A 357 -10.43 -6.44 12.92
CA VAL A 357 -10.53 -5.53 14.07
C VAL A 357 -11.48 -6.09 15.12
N SER A 358 -12.64 -6.59 14.69
CA SER A 358 -13.66 -7.23 15.52
C SER A 358 -13.11 -8.40 16.34
N ALA A 359 -12.18 -9.18 15.79
CA ALA A 359 -11.54 -10.28 16.51
C ALA A 359 -10.74 -9.84 17.75
N GLY A 360 -10.32 -8.57 17.82
CA GLY A 360 -9.70 -8.00 19.01
C GLY A 360 -10.70 -7.60 20.10
N ILE A 361 -11.96 -7.33 19.71
CA ILE A 361 -13.05 -6.96 20.62
C ILE A 361 -13.74 -8.23 21.16
N TRP A 362 -14.07 -9.17 20.27
CA TRP A 362 -14.71 -10.43 20.61
C TRP A 362 -13.69 -11.57 20.67
N VAL A 363 -12.85 -11.56 21.70
CA VAL A 363 -11.73 -12.51 21.86
C VAL A 363 -12.19 -13.98 21.80
N MET A 364 -13.35 -14.29 22.38
CA MET A 364 -13.92 -15.65 22.33
C MET A 364 -14.31 -16.13 20.92
N ALA A 365 -14.56 -15.19 20.00
CA ALA A 365 -14.85 -15.45 18.59
C ALA A 365 -13.66 -15.14 17.68
N ALA A 366 -12.46 -14.90 18.22
CA ALA A 366 -11.32 -14.43 17.43
C ALA A 366 -10.92 -15.39 16.30
N SER A 367 -10.88 -16.70 16.58
CA SER A 367 -10.50 -17.73 15.59
C SER A 367 -11.38 -17.74 14.34
N PRO A 368 -12.73 -17.89 14.43
CA PRO A 368 -13.58 -17.84 13.25
C PRO A 368 -13.55 -16.47 12.55
N LEU A 369 -13.38 -15.37 13.30
CA LEU A 369 -13.25 -14.03 12.72
C LEU A 369 -11.95 -13.87 11.92
N TYR A 370 -10.82 -14.44 12.37
CA TYR A 370 -9.58 -14.46 11.61
C TYR A 370 -9.72 -15.26 10.31
N LEU A 371 -10.37 -16.42 10.36
CA LEU A 371 -10.58 -17.24 9.16
C LEU A 371 -11.48 -16.54 8.14
N LEU A 372 -12.59 -15.94 8.59
CA LEU A 372 -13.46 -15.16 7.71
C LEU A 372 -12.72 -13.94 7.14
N SER A 373 -11.93 -13.23 7.96
CA SER A 373 -11.10 -12.12 7.50
C SER A 373 -10.13 -12.57 6.40
N ALA A 374 -9.42 -13.68 6.59
CA ALA A 374 -8.51 -14.24 5.60
C ALA A 374 -9.25 -14.66 4.31
N ALA A 375 -10.43 -15.26 4.42
CA ALA A 375 -11.24 -15.64 3.26
C ALA A 375 -11.67 -14.42 2.42
N PHE A 376 -12.16 -13.36 3.07
CA PHE A 376 -12.52 -12.11 2.39
C PHE A 376 -11.31 -11.41 1.77
N TRP A 377 -10.16 -11.43 2.45
CA TRP A 377 -8.91 -10.91 1.91
C TRP A 377 -8.52 -11.63 0.61
N ILE A 378 -8.48 -12.97 0.65
CA ILE A 378 -8.17 -13.81 -0.51
C ILE A 378 -9.19 -13.56 -1.63
N ALA A 379 -10.49 -13.50 -1.31
CA ALA A 379 -11.54 -13.21 -2.29
C ALA A 379 -11.34 -11.86 -2.99
N GLY A 380 -10.97 -10.79 -2.25
CA GLY A 380 -10.70 -9.47 -2.81
C GLY A 380 -9.52 -9.48 -3.78
N PHE A 381 -8.39 -10.07 -3.39
CA PHE A 381 -7.21 -10.13 -4.25
C PHE A 381 -7.36 -11.10 -5.43
N CYS A 382 -7.96 -12.27 -5.24
CA CYS A 382 -8.33 -13.17 -6.34
C CYS A 382 -9.30 -12.49 -7.32
N GLY A 383 -10.28 -11.74 -6.81
CA GLY A 383 -11.18 -10.93 -7.62
C GLY A 383 -10.41 -9.91 -8.48
N PHE A 384 -9.42 -9.21 -7.92
CA PHE A 384 -8.56 -8.33 -8.70
C PHE A 384 -7.79 -9.10 -9.78
N ALA A 385 -7.18 -10.24 -9.45
CA ALA A 385 -6.42 -11.05 -10.39
C ALA A 385 -7.29 -11.51 -11.57
N ILE A 386 -8.53 -11.92 -11.29
CA ILE A 386 -9.48 -12.39 -12.31
C ILE A 386 -9.95 -11.24 -13.21
N LEU A 387 -10.36 -10.11 -12.62
CA LEU A 387 -10.96 -9.00 -13.38
C LEU A 387 -9.93 -8.12 -14.10
N TYR A 388 -8.77 -7.88 -13.47
CA TYR A 388 -7.75 -6.95 -13.96
C TYR A 388 -6.49 -7.65 -14.48
N GLY A 389 -6.17 -8.86 -14.03
CA GLY A 389 -5.00 -9.62 -14.48
C GLY A 389 -4.91 -9.79 -16.00
N PRO A 390 -6.00 -10.12 -16.73
CA PRO A 390 -5.98 -10.19 -18.19
C PRO A 390 -5.56 -8.87 -18.85
N LEU A 391 -5.93 -7.72 -18.27
CA LEU A 391 -5.55 -6.40 -18.77
C LEU A 391 -4.06 -6.11 -18.55
N LEU A 392 -3.48 -6.64 -17.46
CA LEU A 392 -2.05 -6.53 -17.16
C LEU A 392 -1.19 -7.43 -18.07
N LEU A 393 -1.73 -8.58 -18.46
CA LEU A 393 -1.03 -9.59 -19.27
C LEU A 393 -1.13 -9.37 -20.78
N ARG A 394 -2.15 -8.63 -21.27
CA ARG A 394 -2.36 -8.41 -22.71
C ARG A 394 -1.71 -7.12 -23.19
N ALA A 395 -1.11 -7.15 -24.38
CA ALA A 395 -0.69 -5.93 -25.06
C ALA A 395 -1.93 -5.10 -25.39
N GLN A 396 -1.82 -3.76 -25.37
CA GLN A 396 -2.91 -2.93 -25.87
C GLN A 396 -3.15 -3.26 -27.34
N PRO A 397 -4.40 -3.47 -27.79
CA PRO A 397 -4.69 -3.44 -29.21
C PRO A 397 -4.18 -2.10 -29.75
N ALA A 398 -3.45 -2.12 -30.88
CA ALA A 398 -3.10 -0.89 -31.55
C ALA A 398 -4.39 -0.08 -31.74
N LYS A 399 -4.41 1.19 -31.33
CA LYS A 399 -5.50 2.10 -31.69
C LYS A 399 -5.64 1.98 -33.21
N LYS A 400 -6.80 1.52 -33.70
CA LYS A 400 -7.15 1.69 -35.11
C LYS A 400 -7.09 3.19 -35.35
N VAL A 401 -6.10 3.62 -36.15
CA VAL A 401 -5.93 5.01 -36.56
C VAL A 401 -7.06 5.38 -37.50
#